data_AF-A0A956BLJ0-F1
#
_entry.id   AF-A0A956BLJ0-F1
#
_cell.length_a   1.000
_cell.length_b   1.000
_cell.length_c   1.000
_cell.angle_alpha   90.00
_cell.angle_beta   90.00
_cell.angle_gamma   90.00
#
_symmetry.space_group_name_H-M   'P 1'
#
loop_
_entity.id
_entity.type
_entity.pdbx_description
1 polymer ?
#
loop_
_entity_poly.entity_id
_entity_poly.type
_entity_poly.pdbx_seq_one_letter_code
_entity_poly.pdbx_strand_id
1 'polypeptide(L)'
;MGTWGSGHLDSDGALDTVSERSAELVGRVWDALRDPSSREADEYGYDALFVDLTWLLHMAGTPAFSGWDLPPKSEVEPVLAAWIEGWGTYFDGLAGPEFKAERQAVIEASFAELVALCATWEARRA
;
A
#
# COMPACT_ATOMS: atom_id res chain seq x y z
N MET A 1 -22.59 19.99 15.35
CA MET A 1 -23.79 19.49 14.67
C MET A 1 -23.25 18.64 13.54
N GLY A 2 -23.56 17.34 13.52
CA GLY A 2 -22.86 16.43 12.60
C GLY A 2 -23.27 16.63 11.14
N THR A 3 -22.37 16.31 10.22
CA THR A 3 -22.65 16.35 8.78
C THR A 3 -23.46 15.12 8.39
N TRP A 4 -24.50 15.33 7.58
CA TRP A 4 -25.36 14.27 7.04
C TRP A 4 -25.61 14.55 5.55
N GLY A 5 -24.95 13.79 4.67
CA GLY A 5 -25.30 13.72 3.25
C GLY A 5 -26.13 12.48 2.91
N SER A 6 -26.53 12.36 1.64
CA SER A 6 -27.36 11.24 1.16
C SER A 6 -26.57 9.99 0.79
N GLY A 7 -25.25 10.07 0.67
CA GLY A 7 -24.36 8.95 0.37
C GLY A 7 -24.02 8.11 1.60
N HIS A 8 -23.63 6.85 1.38
CA HIS A 8 -23.30 5.90 2.45
C HIS A 8 -22.13 6.34 3.34
N LEU A 9 -21.26 7.23 2.84
CA LEU A 9 -20.08 7.71 3.53
C LEU A 9 -20.18 9.19 3.95
N ASP A 10 -21.32 9.84 3.73
CA ASP A 10 -21.46 11.30 3.90
C ASP A 10 -21.88 11.70 5.33
N SER A 11 -21.90 10.74 6.26
CA SER A 11 -22.16 11.01 7.68
C SER A 11 -20.86 10.96 8.47
N ASP A 12 -20.72 11.81 9.49
CA ASP A 12 -19.50 11.89 10.31
C ASP A 12 -19.07 10.53 10.84
N GLY A 13 -20.01 9.73 11.38
CA GLY A 13 -19.68 8.39 11.91
C GLY A 13 -19.21 7.41 10.83
N ALA A 14 -19.64 7.59 9.57
CA ALA A 14 -19.11 6.82 8.46
C ALA A 14 -17.69 7.26 8.09
N LEU A 15 -17.41 8.56 8.10
CA LEU A 15 -16.05 9.09 7.86
C LEU A 15 -15.06 8.69 8.96
N ASP A 16 -15.49 8.69 10.22
CA ASP A 16 -14.71 8.17 11.35
C ASP A 16 -14.35 6.70 11.12
N THR A 17 -15.34 5.89 10.76
CA THR A 17 -15.14 4.47 10.44
C THR A 17 -14.19 4.29 9.25
N VAL A 18 -14.34 5.09 8.19
CA VAL A 18 -13.42 5.05 7.04
C VAL A 18 -12.00 5.41 7.46
N SER A 19 -11.83 6.39 8.35
CA SER A 19 -10.51 6.76 8.87
C SER A 19 -9.86 5.61 9.63
N GLU A 20 -10.59 4.94 10.53
CA GLU A 20 -10.10 3.77 11.27
C GLU A 20 -9.69 2.63 10.32
N ARG A 21 -10.52 2.33 9.32
CA ARG A 21 -10.22 1.27 8.33
C ARG A 21 -9.06 1.62 7.41
N SER A 22 -8.91 2.90 7.06
CA SER A 22 -7.77 3.37 6.28
C SER A 22 -6.48 3.23 7.09
N ALA A 23 -6.50 3.62 8.36
CA ALA A 23 -5.36 3.47 9.28
C ALA A 23 -4.96 2.00 9.46
N GLU A 24 -5.93 1.12 9.69
CA GLU A 24 -5.70 -0.33 9.80
C GLU A 24 -5.02 -0.88 8.53
N LEU A 25 -5.53 -0.53 7.35
CA LEU A 25 -4.99 -1.02 6.09
C LEU A 25 -3.58 -0.49 5.82
N VAL A 26 -3.33 0.81 6.07
CA VAL A 26 -1.99 1.41 5.96
C VAL A 26 -1.02 0.69 6.89
N GLY A 27 -1.43 0.40 8.13
CA GLY A 27 -0.64 -0.38 9.09
C GLY A 27 -0.28 -1.76 8.55
N ARG A 28 -1.25 -2.53 8.06
CA ARG A 28 -0.99 -3.87 7.49
C ARG A 28 -0.03 -3.83 6.31
N VAL A 29 -0.21 -2.90 5.37
CA VAL A 29 0.71 -2.73 4.23
C VAL A 29 2.12 -2.41 4.73
N TRP A 30 2.24 -1.52 5.71
CA TRP A 30 3.54 -1.09 6.22
C TRP A 30 4.28 -2.18 7.00
N ASP A 31 3.55 -2.92 7.84
CA ASP A 31 4.10 -4.06 8.57
C ASP A 31 4.52 -5.17 7.60
N ALA A 32 3.69 -5.48 6.60
CA ALA A 32 4.01 -6.47 5.58
C ALA A 32 5.26 -6.09 4.77
N LEU A 33 5.40 -4.83 4.33
CA LEU A 33 6.60 -4.35 3.62
C LEU A 33 7.89 -4.50 4.44
N ARG A 34 7.79 -4.48 5.78
CA ARG A 34 8.92 -4.64 6.70
C ARG A 34 9.17 -6.09 7.09
N ASP A 35 8.18 -6.97 6.94
CA ASP A 35 8.31 -8.40 7.19
C ASP A 35 9.09 -9.08 6.05
N PRO A 36 10.23 -9.73 6.33
CA PRO A 36 10.98 -10.49 5.33
C PRO A 36 10.15 -11.58 4.64
N SER A 37 9.18 -12.19 5.32
CA SER A 37 8.34 -13.26 4.76
C SER A 37 7.50 -12.79 3.56
N SER A 38 7.20 -11.49 3.48
CA SER A 38 6.45 -10.92 2.35
C SER A 38 7.23 -10.92 1.03
N ARG A 39 8.54 -11.19 1.06
CA ARG A 39 9.41 -11.21 -0.12
C ARG A 39 9.44 -12.58 -0.80
N GLU A 40 8.97 -13.61 -0.12
CA GLU A 40 8.94 -15.00 -0.57
C GLU A 40 7.72 -15.16 -1.49
N ALA A 41 7.95 -15.16 -2.80
CA ALA A 41 6.89 -14.98 -3.80
C ALA A 41 5.89 -16.14 -3.91
N ASP A 42 6.19 -17.27 -3.29
CA ASP A 42 5.36 -18.47 -3.18
C ASP A 42 4.73 -18.64 -1.79
N GLU A 43 4.92 -17.67 -0.89
CA GLU A 43 4.38 -17.67 0.46
C GLU A 43 3.20 -16.71 0.63
N TYR A 44 2.34 -17.03 1.61
CA TYR A 44 1.13 -16.25 1.91
C TYR A 44 1.42 -14.77 2.19
N GLY A 45 2.55 -14.45 2.82
CA GLY A 45 2.92 -13.07 3.15
C GLY A 45 3.03 -12.17 1.92
N TYR A 46 3.53 -12.72 0.81
CA TYR A 46 3.61 -12.03 -0.48
C TYR A 46 2.22 -11.72 -1.03
N ASP A 47 1.35 -12.73 -1.09
CA ASP A 47 -0.01 -12.58 -1.61
C ASP A 47 -0.82 -11.58 -0.78
N ALA A 48 -0.73 -11.68 0.55
CA ALA A 48 -1.42 -10.79 1.48
C ALA A 48 -0.99 -9.32 1.29
N LEU A 49 0.31 -9.06 1.12
CA LEU A 49 0.84 -7.72 0.86
C LEU A 49 0.21 -7.12 -0.41
N PHE A 50 0.20 -7.85 -1.53
CA PHE A 50 -0.33 -7.29 -2.77
C PHE A 50 -1.85 -7.14 -2.79
N VAL A 51 -2.58 -7.98 -2.03
CA VAL A 51 -4.02 -7.77 -1.81
C VAL A 51 -4.26 -6.47 -1.04
N ASP A 52 -3.60 -6.29 0.10
CA ASP A 52 -3.77 -5.10 0.92
C ASP A 52 -3.29 -3.82 0.21
N LEU A 53 -2.18 -3.89 -0.54
CA LEU A 53 -1.70 -2.78 -1.36
C LEU A 53 -2.71 -2.41 -2.45
N THR A 54 -3.28 -3.39 -3.14
CA THR A 54 -4.30 -3.15 -4.17
C THR A 54 -5.53 -2.47 -3.56
N TRP A 55 -5.98 -2.94 -2.39
CA TRP A 55 -7.10 -2.32 -1.69
C TRP A 55 -6.78 -0.89 -1.26
N LEU A 56 -5.56 -0.64 -0.75
CA LEU A 56 -5.13 0.68 -0.33
C LEU A 56 -5.14 1.67 -1.50
N LEU A 57 -4.53 1.30 -2.62
CA LEU A 57 -4.48 2.14 -3.83
C LEU A 57 -5.89 2.39 -4.39
N HIS A 58 -6.77 1.38 -4.36
CA HIS A 58 -8.15 1.55 -4.79
C HIS A 58 -8.93 2.50 -3.87
N MET A 59 -8.84 2.31 -2.55
CA MET A 59 -9.51 3.19 -1.59
C MET A 59 -9.00 4.62 -1.69
N ALA A 60 -7.69 4.81 -1.90
CA ALA A 60 -7.09 6.13 -2.08
C ALA A 60 -7.65 6.94 -3.27
N GLY A 61 -8.24 6.25 -4.26
CA GLY A 61 -8.99 6.90 -5.35
C GLY A 61 -10.36 7.45 -4.95
N THR A 62 -10.83 7.19 -3.73
CA THR A 62 -12.15 7.64 -3.24
C THR A 62 -12.04 8.94 -2.45
N PRO A 63 -13.04 9.86 -2.54
CA PRO A 63 -13.03 11.10 -1.77
C PRO A 63 -13.07 10.91 -0.24
N ALA A 64 -13.53 9.75 0.23
CA ALA A 64 -13.68 9.46 1.66
C ALA A 64 -12.40 8.94 2.31
N PHE A 65 -11.39 8.55 1.52
CA PHE A 65 -10.16 7.97 2.05
C PHE A 65 -9.39 8.95 2.95
N SER A 66 -8.92 8.42 4.08
CA SER A 66 -8.07 9.12 5.03
C SER A 66 -6.65 8.56 4.95
N GLY A 67 -5.71 9.33 4.39
CA GLY A 67 -4.31 8.95 4.29
C GLY A 67 -3.43 9.59 5.37
N TRP A 68 -4.01 10.02 6.49
CA TRP A 68 -3.29 10.70 7.57
C TRP A 68 -2.18 9.84 8.19
N ASP A 69 -2.38 8.53 8.22
CA ASP A 69 -1.43 7.55 8.76
C ASP A 69 -0.36 7.10 7.75
N LEU A 70 -0.39 7.60 6.51
CA LEU A 70 0.65 7.26 5.54
C LEU A 70 2.01 7.79 6.00
N PRO A 71 3.06 6.95 6.00
CA PRO A 71 4.42 7.41 6.29
C PRO A 71 4.91 8.44 5.26
N PRO A 72 5.85 9.32 5.62
CA PRO A 72 6.46 10.25 4.68
C PRO A 72 7.21 9.48 3.59
N LYS A 73 7.28 10.06 2.38
CA LYS A 73 7.92 9.42 1.24
C LYS A 73 9.38 9.01 1.55
N SER A 74 10.09 9.84 2.31
CA SER A 74 11.47 9.57 2.71
C SER A 74 11.65 8.30 3.56
N GLU A 75 10.60 7.85 4.25
CA GLU A 75 10.61 6.58 4.98
C GLU A 75 10.24 5.40 4.09
N VAL A 76 9.35 5.61 3.11
CA VAL A 76 8.83 4.56 2.24
C VAL A 76 9.83 4.10 1.20
N GLU A 77 10.47 5.03 0.48
CA GLU A 77 11.33 4.69 -0.65
C GLU A 77 12.46 3.71 -0.30
N PRO A 78 13.19 3.87 0.83
CA PRO A 78 14.22 2.91 1.22
C PRO A 78 13.66 1.51 1.52
N VAL A 79 12.46 1.42 2.09
CA VAL A 79 11.81 0.14 2.42
C VAL A 79 11.42 -0.59 1.13
N LEU A 80 10.85 0.12 0.16
CA LEU A 80 10.45 -0.47 -1.13
C LEU A 80 11.67 -0.96 -1.93
N ALA A 81 12.77 -0.19 -1.93
CA ALA A 81 14.02 -0.60 -2.58
C ALA A 81 14.59 -1.88 -1.96
N ALA A 82 14.66 -1.94 -0.63
CA ALA A 82 15.12 -3.13 0.10
C ALA A 82 14.19 -4.34 -0.12
N TRP A 83 12.88 -4.10 -0.25
CA TRP A 83 11.91 -5.14 -0.55
C TRP A 83 12.13 -5.72 -1.96
N ILE A 84 12.31 -4.88 -2.99
CA ILE A 84 12.56 -5.33 -4.37
C ILE A 84 13.84 -6.16 -4.46
N GLU A 85 14.92 -5.71 -3.83
CA GLU A 85 16.20 -6.44 -3.80
C GLU A 85 16.03 -7.83 -3.16
N GLY A 86 15.35 -7.89 -2.02
CA GLY A 86 15.08 -9.13 -1.31
C GLY A 86 14.18 -10.08 -2.10
N TRP A 87 13.06 -9.58 -2.63
CA TRP A 87 12.16 -10.35 -3.49
C TRP A 87 12.88 -10.89 -4.71
N GLY A 88 13.73 -10.09 -5.35
CA GLY A 88 14.50 -10.50 -6.52
C GLY A 88 15.40 -11.72 -6.22
N THR A 89 15.95 -11.81 -5.01
CA THR A 89 16.77 -12.96 -4.58
C THR A 89 15.93 -14.20 -4.34
N TYR A 90 14.74 -14.06 -3.73
CA TYR A 90 13.82 -15.17 -3.48
C TYR A 90 13.16 -15.71 -4.76
N PHE A 91 12.90 -14.83 -5.72
CA PHE A 91 12.24 -15.21 -6.96
C PHE A 91 13.13 -16.06 -7.88
N ASP A 92 14.45 -16.01 -7.68
CA ASP A 92 15.39 -16.81 -8.45
C ASP A 92 15.15 -18.31 -8.23
N GLY A 93 14.77 -19.01 -9.30
CA GLY A 93 14.45 -20.43 -9.26
C GLY A 93 12.96 -20.77 -9.28
N LEU A 94 12.07 -19.77 -9.15
CA LEU A 94 10.61 -19.99 -9.27
C LEU A 94 10.14 -19.98 -10.73
N ALA A 95 10.70 -19.08 -11.54
CA ALA A 95 10.31 -18.91 -12.95
C ALA A 95 11.47 -18.41 -13.82
N GLY A 96 11.21 -18.27 -15.12
CA GLY A 96 12.18 -17.77 -16.08
C GLY A 96 12.46 -16.26 -15.96
N PRO A 97 13.59 -15.77 -16.50
CA PRO A 97 14.03 -14.39 -16.36
C PRO A 97 13.06 -13.37 -17.00
N GLU A 98 12.38 -13.73 -18.09
CA GLU A 98 11.38 -12.87 -18.73
C GLU A 98 10.18 -12.64 -17.81
N PHE A 99 9.64 -13.70 -17.22
CA PHE A 99 8.53 -13.60 -16.27
C PHE A 99 8.93 -12.85 -15.00
N LYS A 100 10.16 -13.03 -14.50
CA LYS A 100 10.70 -12.24 -13.39
C LYS A 100 10.68 -10.74 -13.73
N ALA A 101 11.16 -10.37 -14.92
CA ALA A 101 11.19 -8.97 -15.35
C ALA A 101 9.78 -8.37 -15.49
N GLU A 102 8.84 -9.10 -16.08
CA GLU A 102 7.44 -8.69 -16.17
C GLU A 102 6.82 -8.50 -14.78
N ARG A 103 7.04 -9.46 -13.87
CA ARG A 103 6.51 -9.40 -12.51
C ARG A 103 7.12 -8.25 -11.72
N GLN A 104 8.42 -8.03 -11.84
CA GLN A 104 9.11 -6.91 -11.20
C GLN A 104 8.53 -5.57 -11.67
N ALA A 105 8.27 -5.41 -12.96
CA ALA A 105 7.69 -4.17 -13.49
C ALA A 105 6.29 -3.89 -12.90
N VAL A 106 5.47 -4.92 -12.68
CA VAL A 106 4.15 -4.78 -12.02
C VAL A 106 4.29 -4.35 -10.56
N ILE A 107 5.26 -4.91 -9.85
CA ILE A 107 5.55 -4.55 -8.45
C ILE A 107 6.03 -3.10 -8.37
N GLU A 108 7.00 -2.73 -9.20
CA GLU A 108 7.55 -1.38 -9.27
C GLU A 108 6.48 -0.33 -9.61
N ALA A 109 5.54 -0.66 -10.51
CA ALA A 109 4.40 0.20 -10.80
C ALA A 109 3.51 0.43 -9.57
N SER A 110 3.13 -0.65 -8.87
CA SER A 110 2.33 -0.55 -7.63
C SER A 110 3.05 0.25 -6.55
N PHE A 111 4.37 0.08 -6.43
CA PHE A 111 5.22 0.81 -5.49
C PHE A 111 5.34 2.29 -5.85
N ALA A 112 5.42 2.63 -7.14
CA ALA A 112 5.40 4.01 -7.59
C ALA A 112 4.07 4.70 -7.27
N GLU A 113 2.94 4.00 -7.41
CA GLU A 113 1.63 4.51 -7.00
C GLU A 113 1.57 4.76 -5.48
N LEU A 114 2.11 3.85 -4.66
CA LEU A 114 2.19 4.05 -3.21
C LEU A 114 3.06 5.26 -2.85
N VAL A 115 4.21 5.44 -3.49
CA VAL A 115 5.09 6.60 -3.26
C VAL A 115 4.38 7.91 -3.64
N ALA A 116 3.67 7.93 -4.77
CA ALA A 116 2.89 9.09 -5.19
C ALA A 116 1.76 9.42 -4.19
N LEU A 117 1.11 8.40 -3.65
CA LEU A 117 0.10 8.53 -2.61
C LEU A 117 0.69 9.14 -1.33
N CYS A 118 1.82 8.61 -0.84
CA CYS A 118 2.51 9.16 0.32
C CYS A 118 2.93 10.62 0.11
N ALA A 119 3.51 10.95 -1.05
CA ALA A 119 3.91 12.32 -1.37
C ALA A 119 2.71 13.29 -1.40
N THR A 120 1.57 12.84 -1.94
CA THR A 120 0.33 13.63 -1.97
C THR A 120 -0.17 13.96 -0.57
N TRP A 121 -0.17 12.98 0.33
CA TRP A 121 -0.63 13.19 1.71
C TRP A 121 0.40 13.93 2.57
N GLU A 122 1.69 13.72 2.36
CA GLU A 122 2.74 14.51 2.98
C GLU A 122 2.59 16.00 2.64
N ALA A 123 2.35 16.35 1.38
CA ALA A 123 2.10 17.73 0.95
C ALA A 123 0.82 18.34 1.53
N ARG A 124 -0.18 17.53 1.90
CA ARG A 124 -1.42 18.00 2.57
C ARG A 124 -1.20 18.30 4.06
N ARG A 125 -0.14 17.75 4.66
CA ARG A 125 0.20 17.92 6.08
C ARG A 125 1.14 19.11 6.35
N ALA A 126 1.91 19.50 5.34
CA ALA A 126 2.85 20.62 5.38
C ALA A 126 2.14 21.98 5.30
#